data_AF-A0A3R7W5E2-F1
#
_entry.id   AF-A0A3R7W5E2-F1
#
_cell.length_a   1.000
_cell.length_b   1.000
_cell.length_c   1.000
_cell.angle_alpha   90.00
_cell.angle_beta   90.00
_cell.angle_gamma   90.00
#
_symmetry.space_group_name_H-M   'P 1'
#
loop_
_entity.id
_entity.type
_entity.pdbx_description
1 polymer ?
#
loop_
_entity_poly.entity_id
_entity_poly.type
_entity_poly.pdbx_seq_one_letter_code
_entity_poly.pdbx_strand_id
1 'polypeptide(L)'
;MGHTNKLDQLTNNEKEELPNNWELTDEASSSVLETSTGRLLAWRKSGQSPDKLFTVLGIDKAMDKEANSLLITANLDRWNFYMELFYDGTGRYNFVDKLKEVVTAFCKDVDQANLISDHLVWLLQTRDHKKMQWLHEMKEPKDVYNEMGVGKEFFLFSDPELVNWVTYVDTFNDLYPQHQTTLSACFDSEEELMMNILLRQIKYPNRGIRKRMLDEILKSWADAKPSLSPGDVFDRFKKALKEGEKLLTVEKGKELSTVEEGKGLLTVEKGKELSSVEKGKELSTVKEGEELSTVSLFGLQNYMKLLNVGKQENEKSKDVVALEKLFKKFYKAKERKDPILIDKLGKLLNALEPKNPSKRKSESSSDDARDRQRRRVE
;
A
#
# COMPACT_ATOMS: atom_id res chain seq x y z
N MET A 1 -1.13 49.22 -29.78
CA MET A 1 -1.62 49.37 -28.38
C MET A 1 -1.36 48.06 -27.69
N GLY A 2 -0.58 48.08 -26.61
CA GLY A 2 -0.01 46.90 -25.97
C GLY A 2 -1.09 45.98 -25.39
N HIS A 3 -1.07 44.72 -25.81
CA HIS A 3 -1.82 43.67 -25.15
C HIS A 3 -0.96 43.14 -23.99
N THR A 4 -1.36 43.52 -22.78
CA THR A 4 -0.82 42.98 -21.54
C THR A 4 -0.98 41.47 -21.53
N ASN A 5 0.10 40.81 -21.17
CA ASN A 5 0.22 39.36 -21.11
C ASN A 5 -0.80 38.82 -20.10
N LYS A 6 -1.58 37.81 -20.48
CA LYS A 6 -2.62 37.21 -19.61
C LYS A 6 -2.03 36.59 -18.34
N LEU A 7 -0.69 36.45 -18.28
CA LEU A 7 0.07 36.09 -17.06
C LEU A 7 -0.06 37.11 -15.91
N ASP A 8 -0.40 38.37 -16.19
CA ASP A 8 -0.55 39.42 -15.16
C ASP A 8 -1.92 39.42 -14.48
N GLN A 9 -2.84 38.51 -14.87
CA GLN A 9 -4.20 38.43 -14.31
C GLN A 9 -4.48 37.19 -13.46
N LEU A 10 -3.53 36.26 -13.35
CA LEU A 10 -3.68 35.12 -12.45
C LEU A 10 -3.35 35.55 -11.02
N THR A 11 -4.34 35.48 -10.13
CA THR A 11 -4.16 35.74 -8.70
C THR A 11 -3.18 34.72 -8.11
N ASN A 12 -2.45 35.10 -7.05
CA ASN A 12 -1.48 34.18 -6.43
C ASN A 12 -2.13 32.88 -5.93
N ASN A 13 -3.44 32.89 -5.63
CA ASN A 13 -4.19 31.71 -5.20
C ASN A 13 -4.48 30.71 -6.34
N GLU A 14 -4.68 31.17 -7.59
CA GLU A 14 -4.90 30.29 -8.75
C GLU A 14 -3.61 29.64 -9.27
N LYS A 15 -2.45 30.09 -8.80
CA LYS A 15 -1.13 29.51 -9.11
C LYS A 15 -0.69 28.44 -8.10
N GLU A 16 -1.35 28.37 -6.93
CA GLU A 16 -0.98 27.46 -5.83
C GLU A 16 -1.73 26.12 -5.86
N GLU A 17 -2.87 26.03 -6.53
CA GLU A 17 -3.57 24.77 -6.77
C GLU A 17 -3.19 24.24 -8.14
N LEU A 18 -2.26 23.28 -8.22
CA LEU A 18 -2.18 22.17 -9.22
C LEU A 18 -0.76 21.51 -9.22
N PRO A 19 -0.66 20.18 -9.44
CA PRO A 19 0.01 19.36 -8.43
C PRO A 19 1.17 18.45 -8.92
N ASN A 20 2.33 18.53 -8.25
CA ASN A 20 3.76 18.21 -8.54
C ASN A 20 4.22 16.75 -8.86
N ASN A 21 4.81 16.47 -10.05
CA ASN A 21 6.14 15.80 -10.25
C ASN A 21 6.59 15.45 -11.70
N TRP A 22 7.91 15.55 -11.98
CA TRP A 22 8.89 14.64 -12.63
C TRP A 22 10.37 15.10 -12.54
N GLU A 23 11.31 14.16 -12.41
CA GLU A 23 12.76 14.39 -12.39
C GLU A 23 13.31 14.78 -13.78
N LEU A 24 14.08 15.87 -13.83
CA LEU A 24 14.99 16.18 -14.92
C LEU A 24 16.42 15.92 -14.46
N THR A 25 17.21 15.35 -15.36
CA THR A 25 18.63 15.02 -15.19
C THR A 25 19.44 16.16 -14.60
N ASP A 26 20.40 15.80 -13.74
CA ASP A 26 21.35 16.63 -12.98
C ASP A 26 21.87 17.88 -13.71
N GLU A 27 21.08 18.94 -13.80
CA GLU A 27 21.54 20.30 -14.13
C GLU A 27 20.43 21.34 -13.88
N ALA A 28 19.81 21.33 -12.70
CA ALA A 28 19.04 22.47 -12.20
C ALA A 28 19.06 22.50 -10.67
N SER A 29 20.05 23.20 -10.11
CA SER A 29 20.22 23.29 -8.66
C SER A 29 19.27 24.31 -8.02
N SER A 30 18.56 23.82 -7.01
CA SER A 30 18.06 24.46 -5.79
C SER A 30 16.91 25.49 -5.83
N SER A 31 15.92 25.18 -4.97
CA SER A 31 15.20 26.10 -4.07
C SER A 31 13.88 26.74 -4.48
N VAL A 32 13.06 26.13 -5.35
CA VAL A 32 11.63 26.46 -5.41
C VAL A 32 10.83 25.17 -5.37
N LEU A 33 9.87 25.07 -4.46
CA LEU A 33 8.91 23.96 -4.38
C LEU A 33 8.38 23.63 -5.78
N GLU A 34 8.80 22.51 -6.37
CA GLU A 34 8.50 22.20 -7.77
C GLU A 34 7.10 21.59 -7.95
N THR A 35 6.08 22.45 -7.84
CA THR A 35 5.03 22.64 -8.86
C THR A 35 4.87 21.57 -9.96
N SER A 36 3.76 20.86 -10.19
CA SER A 36 3.62 20.17 -11.51
C SER A 36 3.43 21.20 -12.58
N THR A 37 2.66 22.23 -12.25
CA THR A 37 2.61 23.47 -13.00
C THR A 37 4.02 24.04 -13.14
N GLY A 38 4.80 24.12 -12.06
CA GLY A 38 6.22 24.51 -12.10
C GLY A 38 7.07 23.68 -13.08
N ARG A 39 6.85 22.37 -13.17
CA ARG A 39 7.59 21.46 -14.06
C ARG A 39 7.13 21.53 -15.50
N LEU A 40 5.84 21.66 -15.76
CA LEU A 40 5.32 21.96 -17.10
C LEU A 40 5.86 23.31 -17.60
N LEU A 41 5.97 24.30 -16.71
CA LEU A 41 6.60 25.58 -17.03
C LEU A 41 8.12 25.46 -17.24
N ALA A 42 8.82 24.64 -16.46
CA ALA A 42 10.24 24.35 -16.67
C ALA A 42 10.48 23.61 -17.99
N TRP A 43 9.63 22.63 -18.32
CA TRP A 43 9.63 21.92 -19.60
C TRP A 43 9.44 22.88 -20.76
N ARG A 44 8.49 23.81 -20.66
CA ARG A 44 8.30 24.89 -21.64
C ARG A 44 9.56 25.76 -21.78
N LYS A 45 10.17 26.18 -20.68
CA LYS A 45 11.41 26.98 -20.68
C LYS A 45 12.57 26.24 -21.34
N SER A 46 12.61 24.90 -21.23
CA SER A 46 13.62 24.07 -21.89
C SER A 46 13.44 23.96 -23.42
N GLY A 47 12.35 24.50 -23.99
CA GLY A 47 12.08 24.51 -25.42
C GLY A 47 11.64 23.16 -26.00
N GLN A 48 11.30 22.18 -25.14
CA GLN A 48 10.90 20.85 -25.58
C GLN A 48 9.48 20.84 -26.18
N SER A 49 9.30 20.04 -27.25
CA SER A 49 8.03 19.94 -27.98
C SER A 49 6.92 19.31 -27.12
N PRO A 50 5.67 19.76 -27.27
CA PRO A 50 4.54 19.10 -26.62
C PRO A 50 4.34 17.63 -27.01
N ASP A 51 4.78 17.23 -28.20
CA ASP A 51 4.65 15.84 -28.68
C ASP A 51 5.55 14.89 -27.86
N LYS A 52 6.73 15.35 -27.45
CA LYS A 52 7.61 14.61 -26.55
C LYS A 52 7.01 14.47 -25.15
N LEU A 53 6.27 15.50 -24.70
CA LEU A 53 5.60 15.48 -23.41
C LEU A 53 4.51 14.39 -23.36
N PHE A 54 3.87 14.07 -24.49
CA PHE A 54 2.88 13.00 -24.59
C PHE A 54 3.43 11.63 -24.16
N THR A 55 4.62 11.27 -24.64
CA THR A 55 5.32 10.02 -24.25
C THR A 55 5.87 10.07 -22.83
N VAL A 56 6.36 11.23 -22.38
CA VAL A 56 6.84 11.40 -21.00
C VAL A 56 5.70 11.23 -20.00
N LEU A 57 4.49 11.69 -20.36
CA LEU A 57 3.23 11.47 -19.66
C LEU A 57 2.71 10.03 -19.76
N GLY A 58 3.36 9.17 -20.55
CA GLY A 58 2.94 7.79 -20.74
C GLY A 58 1.55 7.67 -21.40
N ILE A 59 1.05 8.72 -22.06
CA ILE A 59 -0.28 8.71 -22.69
C ILE A 59 -0.27 7.76 -23.90
N ASP A 60 0.90 7.54 -24.50
CA ASP A 60 1.13 6.55 -25.54
C ASP A 60 0.84 5.11 -25.11
N LYS A 61 0.82 4.84 -23.79
CA LYS A 61 0.50 3.53 -23.20
C LYS A 61 -1.00 3.30 -23.00
N ALA A 62 -1.87 4.18 -23.50
CA ALA A 62 -3.31 4.09 -23.26
C ALA A 62 -3.96 2.79 -23.77
N MET A 63 -3.33 2.08 -24.71
CA MET A 63 -3.81 0.79 -25.20
C MET A 63 -3.27 -0.42 -24.43
N ASP A 64 -2.33 -0.20 -23.49
CA ASP A 64 -1.80 -1.28 -22.66
C ASP A 64 -2.87 -1.72 -21.66
N LYS A 65 -3.16 -3.03 -21.60
CA LYS A 65 -4.22 -3.57 -20.74
C LYS A 65 -3.94 -3.37 -19.25
N GLU A 66 -2.67 -3.27 -18.91
CA GLU A 66 -2.16 -3.04 -17.57
C GLU A 66 -2.03 -1.55 -17.23
N ALA A 67 -2.26 -0.63 -18.18
CA ALA A 67 -2.19 0.79 -17.92
C ALA A 67 -3.35 1.25 -17.01
N ASN A 68 -3.01 2.12 -16.07
CA ASN A 68 -3.99 2.75 -15.20
C ASN A 68 -4.73 3.85 -15.98
N SER A 69 -5.97 3.58 -16.37
CA SER A 69 -6.78 4.52 -17.16
C SER A 69 -7.03 5.86 -16.45
N LEU A 70 -7.08 5.88 -15.12
CA LEU A 70 -7.21 7.11 -14.35
C LEU A 70 -5.94 7.97 -14.46
N LEU A 71 -4.76 7.34 -14.41
CA LEU A 71 -3.49 8.03 -14.64
C LEU A 71 -3.37 8.60 -16.05
N ILE A 72 -3.74 7.81 -17.07
CA ILE A 72 -3.77 8.28 -18.47
C ILE A 72 -4.68 9.50 -18.61
N THR A 73 -5.86 9.47 -17.98
CA THR A 73 -6.82 10.58 -18.01
C THR A 73 -6.27 11.83 -17.32
N ALA A 74 -5.68 11.68 -16.13
CA ALA A 74 -5.05 12.79 -15.42
C ALA A 74 -3.88 13.41 -16.19
N ASN A 75 -3.12 12.56 -16.89
CA ASN A 75 -2.03 13.01 -17.74
C ASN A 75 -2.51 13.69 -19.03
N LEU A 76 -3.65 13.28 -19.60
CA LEU A 76 -4.30 14.01 -20.69
C LEU A 76 -4.70 15.43 -20.26
N ASP A 77 -5.24 15.62 -19.05
CA ASP A 77 -5.58 16.96 -18.53
C ASP A 77 -4.33 17.84 -18.35
N ARG A 78 -3.23 17.25 -17.84
CA ARG A 78 -1.92 17.92 -17.74
C ARG A 78 -1.36 18.30 -19.11
N TRP A 79 -1.48 17.40 -20.08
CA TRP A 79 -1.07 17.66 -21.45
C TRP A 79 -1.91 18.78 -22.06
N ASN A 80 -3.24 18.74 -21.93
CA ASN A 80 -4.14 19.80 -22.40
C ASN A 80 -3.73 21.17 -21.83
N PHE A 81 -3.50 21.24 -20.52
CA PHE A 81 -3.06 22.47 -19.86
C PHE A 81 -1.74 22.98 -20.44
N TYR A 82 -0.75 22.11 -20.66
CA TYR A 82 0.51 22.49 -21.29
C TYR A 82 0.30 23.03 -22.73
N MET A 83 -0.57 22.38 -23.48
CA MET A 83 -0.89 22.76 -24.85
C MET A 83 -1.59 24.12 -24.93
N GLU A 84 -2.52 24.40 -24.01
CA GLU A 84 -3.14 25.73 -23.87
C GLU A 84 -2.06 26.81 -23.69
N LEU A 85 -1.11 26.59 -22.77
CA LEU A 85 0.02 27.51 -22.56
C LEU A 85 0.91 27.70 -23.79
N PHE A 86 1.00 26.70 -24.66
CA PHE A 86 1.84 26.73 -25.86
C PHE A 86 1.16 27.44 -27.04
N TYR A 87 -0.17 27.32 -27.18
CA TYR A 87 -0.92 27.75 -28.37
C TYR A 87 -1.86 28.96 -28.18
N ASP A 88 -2.05 29.49 -26.95
CA ASP A 88 -3.05 30.53 -26.62
C ASP A 88 -2.89 31.91 -27.31
N GLY A 89 -1.82 32.15 -28.07
CA GLY A 89 -1.63 33.43 -28.77
C GLY A 89 -2.43 33.61 -30.07
N THR A 90 -3.07 32.56 -30.60
CA THR A 90 -3.58 32.57 -32.00
C THR A 90 -5.04 32.16 -32.20
N GLY A 91 -5.74 31.69 -31.15
CA GLY A 91 -7.16 31.34 -31.20
C GLY A 91 -7.53 30.08 -32.00
N ARG A 92 -6.55 29.23 -32.38
CA ARG A 92 -6.76 28.00 -33.18
C ARG A 92 -6.67 26.69 -32.39
N TYR A 93 -6.60 26.76 -31.06
CA TYR A 93 -6.39 25.57 -30.25
C TYR A 93 -7.70 24.81 -30.00
N ASN A 94 -7.81 23.61 -30.57
CA ASN A 94 -8.81 22.60 -30.22
C ASN A 94 -8.07 21.36 -29.72
N PHE A 95 -8.35 20.96 -28.48
CA PHE A 95 -7.64 19.85 -27.84
C PHE A 95 -7.78 18.52 -28.60
N VAL A 96 -8.99 18.18 -29.06
CA VAL A 96 -9.25 16.90 -29.73
C VAL A 96 -8.58 16.86 -31.10
N ASP A 97 -8.63 17.95 -31.86
CA ASP A 97 -7.97 18.02 -33.16
C ASP A 97 -6.45 17.88 -32.99
N LYS A 98 -5.90 18.54 -31.97
CA LYS A 98 -4.47 18.48 -31.70
C LYS A 98 -4.02 17.14 -31.13
N LEU A 99 -4.85 16.50 -30.30
CA LEU A 99 -4.64 15.13 -29.83
C LEU A 99 -4.54 14.16 -31.02
N LYS A 100 -5.49 14.24 -31.96
CA LYS A 100 -5.49 13.42 -33.18
C LYS A 100 -4.26 13.67 -34.04
N GLU A 101 -3.83 14.92 -34.19
CA GLU A 101 -2.61 15.27 -34.91
C GLU A 101 -1.37 14.61 -34.29
N VAL A 102 -1.21 14.72 -32.96
CA VAL A 102 -0.07 14.14 -32.24
C VAL A 102 -0.08 12.61 -32.30
N VAL A 103 -1.24 11.98 -32.09
CA VAL A 103 -1.37 10.52 -32.20
C VAL A 103 -1.07 10.04 -33.62
N THR A 104 -1.52 10.76 -34.64
CA THR A 104 -1.22 10.44 -36.06
C THR A 104 0.27 10.56 -36.37
N ALA A 105 0.95 11.57 -35.82
CA ALA A 105 2.39 11.73 -35.97
C ALA A 105 3.18 10.66 -35.19
N PHE A 106 2.65 10.18 -34.07
CA PHE A 106 3.25 9.15 -33.24
C PHE A 106 3.11 7.74 -33.86
N CYS A 107 1.98 7.46 -34.50
CA CYS A 107 1.69 6.17 -35.10
C CYS A 107 2.24 6.06 -36.52
N LYS A 108 2.68 4.86 -36.90
CA LYS A 108 3.09 4.57 -38.29
C LYS A 108 1.92 4.19 -39.19
N ASP A 109 0.79 3.85 -38.59
CA ASP A 109 -0.39 3.30 -39.23
C ASP A 109 -1.64 4.13 -38.87
N VAL A 110 -2.46 4.43 -39.88
CA VAL A 110 -3.62 5.32 -39.73
C VAL A 110 -4.74 4.64 -38.94
N ASP A 111 -4.93 3.33 -39.10
CA ASP A 111 -5.95 2.59 -38.36
C ASP A 111 -5.59 2.51 -36.87
N GLN A 112 -4.31 2.27 -36.57
CA GLN A 112 -3.79 2.35 -35.20
C GLN A 112 -3.95 3.76 -34.59
N ALA A 113 -3.65 4.81 -35.36
CA ALA A 113 -3.81 6.19 -34.90
C ALA A 113 -5.26 6.53 -34.55
N ASN A 114 -6.20 6.09 -35.39
CA ASN A 114 -7.63 6.28 -35.16
C ASN A 114 -8.08 5.53 -33.89
N LEU A 115 -7.68 4.27 -33.73
CA LEU A 115 -8.04 3.46 -32.56
C LEU A 115 -7.55 4.09 -31.25
N ILE A 116 -6.30 4.54 -31.19
CA ILE A 116 -5.73 5.20 -30.02
C ILE A 116 -6.44 6.52 -29.75
N SER A 117 -6.66 7.33 -30.79
CA SER A 117 -7.34 8.63 -30.65
C SER A 117 -8.75 8.47 -30.11
N ASP A 118 -9.52 7.52 -30.66
CA ASP A 118 -10.89 7.25 -30.22
C ASP A 118 -10.91 6.75 -28.77
N HIS A 119 -9.95 5.91 -28.38
CA HIS A 119 -9.83 5.45 -26.99
C HIS A 119 -9.51 6.59 -26.02
N LEU A 120 -8.57 7.48 -26.36
CA LEU A 120 -8.21 8.63 -25.52
C LEU A 120 -9.36 9.63 -25.40
N VAL A 121 -10.09 9.88 -26.49
CA VAL A 121 -11.30 10.71 -26.47
C VAL A 121 -12.39 10.07 -25.61
N TRP A 122 -12.58 8.75 -25.71
CA TRP A 122 -13.51 8.02 -24.87
C TRP A 122 -13.14 8.15 -23.38
N LEU A 123 -11.86 7.96 -23.02
CA LEU A 123 -11.38 8.13 -21.63
C LEU A 123 -11.69 9.52 -21.08
N LEU A 124 -11.46 10.57 -21.87
CA LEU A 124 -11.82 11.94 -21.48
C LEU A 124 -13.32 12.11 -21.26
N GLN A 125 -14.14 11.54 -22.13
CA GLN A 125 -15.61 11.65 -22.07
C GLN A 125 -16.21 10.86 -20.91
N THR A 126 -15.64 9.71 -20.56
CA THR A 126 -16.14 8.83 -19.50
C THR A 126 -15.39 8.94 -18.20
N ARG A 127 -14.58 10.01 -18.03
CA ARG A 127 -13.77 10.18 -16.83
C ARG A 127 -14.62 10.30 -15.58
N ASP A 128 -14.13 9.69 -14.50
CA ASP A 128 -14.72 9.84 -13.19
C ASP A 128 -14.37 11.23 -12.64
N HIS A 129 -15.28 12.18 -12.85
CA HIS A 129 -15.08 13.58 -12.44
C HIS A 129 -14.77 13.73 -10.95
N LYS A 130 -15.30 12.84 -10.11
CA LYS A 130 -15.06 12.91 -8.66
C LYS A 130 -13.66 12.45 -8.31
N LYS A 131 -13.18 11.35 -8.90
CA LYS A 131 -11.78 10.92 -8.76
C LYS A 131 -10.80 11.94 -9.33
N MET A 132 -11.12 12.53 -10.48
CA MET A 132 -10.32 13.60 -11.07
C MET A 132 -10.25 14.81 -10.13
N GLN A 133 -11.39 15.25 -9.57
CA GLN A 133 -11.42 16.32 -8.57
C GLN A 133 -10.52 16.00 -7.37
N TRP A 134 -10.64 14.81 -6.79
CA TRP A 134 -9.76 14.40 -5.67
C TRP A 134 -8.28 14.40 -6.05
N LEU A 135 -7.92 14.01 -7.28
CA LEU A 135 -6.54 14.11 -7.74
C LEU A 135 -6.08 15.56 -7.86
N HIS A 136 -6.90 16.46 -8.41
CA HIS A 136 -6.57 17.88 -8.54
C HIS A 136 -6.39 18.57 -7.18
N GLU A 137 -7.24 18.22 -6.21
CA GLU A 137 -7.16 18.69 -4.82
C GLU A 137 -6.02 18.04 -4.01
N MET A 138 -5.23 17.13 -4.62
CA MET A 138 -4.25 16.28 -3.94
C MET A 138 -4.82 15.61 -2.68
N LYS A 139 -6.06 15.12 -2.76
CA LYS A 139 -6.73 14.55 -1.60
C LYS A 139 -6.00 13.30 -1.12
N GLU A 140 -5.69 13.26 0.17
CA GLU A 140 -4.94 12.14 0.75
C GLU A 140 -5.65 10.80 0.49
N PRO A 141 -4.93 9.75 0.05
CA PRO A 141 -5.54 8.45 -0.24
C PRO A 141 -6.35 7.87 0.93
N LYS A 142 -5.97 8.17 2.18
CA LYS A 142 -6.72 7.80 3.37
C LYS A 142 -8.09 8.48 3.46
N ASP A 143 -8.19 9.74 3.07
CA ASP A 143 -9.47 10.46 3.06
C ASP A 143 -10.36 9.99 1.92
N VAL A 144 -9.76 9.72 0.76
CA VAL A 144 -10.46 9.15 -0.39
C VAL A 144 -11.01 7.74 -0.09
N TYR A 145 -10.29 6.94 0.69
CA TYR A 145 -10.81 5.64 1.17
C TYR A 145 -12.17 5.79 1.85
N ASN A 146 -12.29 6.79 2.74
CA ASN A 146 -13.51 7.07 3.48
C ASN A 146 -14.61 7.64 2.57
N GLU A 147 -14.25 8.57 1.68
CA GLU A 147 -15.22 9.24 0.81
C GLU A 147 -15.77 8.31 -0.29
N MET A 148 -14.96 7.36 -0.76
CA MET A 148 -15.39 6.31 -1.70
C MET A 148 -16.27 5.25 -1.02
N GLY A 149 -16.33 5.25 0.32
CA GLY A 149 -17.15 4.32 1.07
C GLY A 149 -16.63 2.89 1.06
N VAL A 150 -15.30 2.69 0.92
CA VAL A 150 -14.69 1.36 0.91
C VAL A 150 -14.96 0.65 2.24
N GLY A 151 -15.55 -0.54 2.18
CA GLY A 151 -15.91 -1.35 3.34
C GLY A 151 -14.70 -1.65 4.22
N LYS A 152 -14.87 -1.59 5.55
CA LYS A 152 -13.76 -1.66 6.52
C LYS A 152 -13.55 -3.01 7.20
N GLU A 153 -14.43 -3.99 6.93
CA GLU A 153 -14.54 -5.21 7.74
C GLU A 153 -14.51 -6.50 6.90
N PHE A 154 -15.28 -7.53 7.30
CA PHE A 154 -15.35 -8.87 6.68
C PHE A 154 -15.41 -8.88 5.14
N PHE A 155 -15.97 -7.83 4.54
CA PHE A 155 -16.17 -7.71 3.10
C PHE A 155 -15.16 -6.80 2.39
N LEU A 156 -14.14 -6.26 3.06
CA LEU A 156 -13.12 -5.37 2.48
C LEU A 156 -12.61 -5.89 1.13
N PHE A 157 -12.14 -7.14 1.08
CA PHE A 157 -11.58 -7.74 -0.14
C PHE A 157 -12.62 -8.24 -1.14
N SER A 158 -13.91 -8.13 -0.82
CA SER A 158 -15.04 -8.39 -1.72
C SER A 158 -15.69 -7.09 -2.21
N ASP A 159 -15.29 -5.95 -1.67
CA ASP A 159 -15.80 -4.65 -2.04
C ASP A 159 -15.20 -4.21 -3.39
N PRO A 160 -16.01 -3.99 -4.44
CA PRO A 160 -15.50 -3.48 -5.71
C PRO A 160 -14.83 -2.11 -5.56
N GLU A 161 -15.24 -1.29 -4.59
CA GLU A 161 -14.63 0.03 -4.35
C GLU A 161 -13.19 -0.07 -3.85
N LEU A 162 -12.79 -1.21 -3.26
CA LEU A 162 -11.38 -1.42 -2.91
C LEU A 162 -10.48 -1.37 -4.15
N VAL A 163 -10.93 -1.93 -5.28
CA VAL A 163 -10.16 -1.88 -6.54
C VAL A 163 -10.07 -0.44 -7.05
N ASN A 164 -11.18 0.30 -7.01
CA ASN A 164 -11.22 1.70 -7.41
C ASN A 164 -10.29 2.57 -6.54
N TRP A 165 -10.26 2.32 -5.24
CA TRP A 165 -9.40 3.02 -4.31
C TRP A 165 -7.92 2.69 -4.54
N VAL A 166 -7.57 1.42 -4.77
CA VAL A 166 -6.19 1.04 -5.13
C VAL A 166 -5.74 1.73 -6.41
N THR A 167 -6.59 1.77 -7.44
CA THR A 167 -6.33 2.51 -8.68
C THR A 167 -6.10 4.00 -8.42
N TYR A 168 -6.85 4.59 -7.48
CA TYR A 168 -6.64 5.97 -7.04
C TYR A 168 -5.28 6.13 -6.34
N VAL A 169 -4.92 5.27 -5.39
CA VAL A 169 -3.63 5.37 -4.67
C VAL A 169 -2.46 5.23 -5.63
N ASP A 170 -2.53 4.29 -6.58
CA ASP A 170 -1.49 4.12 -7.61
C ASP A 170 -1.36 5.37 -8.48
N THR A 171 -2.49 5.91 -8.94
CA THR A 171 -2.50 7.17 -9.70
C THR A 171 -1.92 8.33 -8.88
N PHE A 172 -2.34 8.47 -7.62
CA PHE A 172 -1.87 9.51 -6.72
C PHE A 172 -0.35 9.42 -6.50
N ASN A 173 0.17 8.22 -6.25
CA ASN A 173 1.59 7.98 -6.03
C ASN A 173 2.45 8.27 -7.27
N ASP A 174 1.93 7.98 -8.46
CA ASP A 174 2.60 8.27 -9.73
C ASP A 174 2.58 9.76 -10.05
N LEU A 175 1.47 10.43 -9.76
CA LEU A 175 1.30 11.87 -9.96
C LEU A 175 2.06 12.71 -8.93
N TYR A 176 2.23 12.21 -7.69
CA TYR A 176 2.83 12.87 -6.53
C TYR A 176 3.90 12.04 -5.79
N PRO A 177 5.05 11.71 -6.40
CA PRO A 177 6.15 10.98 -5.77
C PRO A 177 6.66 11.49 -4.42
N GLN A 178 6.52 12.80 -4.14
CA GLN A 178 6.90 13.38 -2.84
C GLN A 178 5.88 13.12 -1.72
N HIS A 179 4.67 12.69 -2.07
CA HIS A 179 3.56 12.41 -1.16
C HIS A 179 3.17 10.93 -1.19
N GLN A 180 4.05 10.05 -1.69
CA GLN A 180 3.73 8.63 -1.83
C GLN A 180 3.33 7.99 -0.51
N THR A 181 2.32 7.15 -0.62
CA THR A 181 1.89 6.29 0.49
C THR A 181 1.74 4.84 0.03
N THR A 182 1.60 3.93 0.97
CA THR A 182 1.33 2.52 0.70
C THR A 182 -0.12 2.23 1.03
N LEU A 183 -0.71 1.17 0.45
CA LEU A 183 -2.08 0.79 0.77
C LEU A 183 -2.23 0.52 2.27
N SER A 184 -1.26 -0.18 2.86
CA SER A 184 -1.26 -0.51 4.29
C SER A 184 -1.16 0.72 5.20
N ALA A 185 -0.40 1.75 4.82
CA ALA A 185 -0.23 2.97 5.61
C ALA A 185 -1.50 3.83 5.68
N CYS A 186 -2.49 3.60 4.81
CA CYS A 186 -3.76 4.30 4.85
C CYS A 186 -4.71 3.80 5.95
N PHE A 187 -4.40 2.68 6.62
CA PHE A 187 -5.22 2.12 7.69
C PHE A 187 -4.73 2.58 9.06
N ASP A 188 -5.66 2.86 9.98
CA ASP A 188 -5.34 3.30 11.35
C ASP A 188 -4.72 2.18 12.19
N SER A 189 -5.12 0.94 11.94
CA SER A 189 -4.71 -0.23 12.71
C SER A 189 -4.13 -1.30 11.79
N GLU A 190 -2.81 -1.48 11.89
CA GLU A 190 -2.11 -2.58 11.21
C GLU A 190 -2.62 -3.95 11.67
N GLU A 191 -2.97 -4.08 12.96
CA GLU A 191 -3.48 -5.31 13.54
C GLU A 191 -4.84 -5.69 12.94
N GLU A 192 -5.75 -4.73 12.82
CA GLU A 192 -7.05 -4.91 12.19
C GLU A 192 -6.92 -5.21 10.70
N LEU A 193 -6.01 -4.52 10.01
CA LEU A 193 -5.71 -4.77 8.61
C LEU A 193 -5.16 -6.20 8.41
N MET A 194 -4.19 -6.62 9.24
CA MET A 194 -3.65 -7.99 9.23
C MET A 194 -4.75 -9.02 9.46
N MET A 195 -5.64 -8.79 10.43
CA MET A 195 -6.79 -9.65 10.69
C MET A 195 -7.67 -9.76 9.44
N ASN A 196 -8.06 -8.64 8.82
CA ASN A 196 -8.87 -8.63 7.59
C ASN A 196 -8.16 -9.33 6.41
N ILE A 197 -6.85 -9.13 6.27
CA ILE A 197 -5.98 -9.79 5.27
C ILE A 197 -5.87 -11.29 5.50
N LEU A 198 -5.98 -11.78 6.73
CA LEU A 198 -5.84 -13.21 7.04
C LEU A 198 -7.18 -13.91 7.31
N LEU A 199 -8.27 -13.14 7.40
CA LEU A 199 -9.61 -13.65 7.63
C LEU A 199 -10.01 -14.69 6.58
N ARG A 200 -10.45 -15.87 7.05
CA ARG A 200 -10.83 -17.06 6.24
C ARG A 200 -9.71 -17.59 5.33
N GLN A 201 -8.45 -17.16 5.51
CA GLN A 201 -7.32 -17.61 4.69
C GLN A 201 -6.74 -18.92 5.23
N ILE A 202 -6.87 -19.98 4.45
CA ILE A 202 -6.23 -21.29 4.74
C ILE A 202 -4.77 -21.29 4.25
N LYS A 203 -4.46 -20.45 3.25
CA LYS A 203 -3.14 -20.35 2.62
C LYS A 203 -2.66 -18.91 2.62
N TYR A 204 -1.35 -18.73 2.58
CA TYR A 204 -0.74 -17.41 2.46
C TYR A 204 -1.19 -16.71 1.16
N PRO A 205 -1.65 -15.45 1.21
CA PRO A 205 -2.03 -14.70 0.01
C PRO A 205 -0.85 -14.56 -0.97
N ASN A 206 -1.01 -15.06 -2.19
CA ASN A 206 0.07 -15.11 -3.18
C ASN A 206 -0.12 -14.20 -4.40
N ARG A 207 -1.23 -13.45 -4.49
CA ARG A 207 -1.52 -12.47 -5.54
C ARG A 207 -2.56 -11.44 -5.10
N GLY A 208 -2.69 -10.36 -5.87
CA GLY A 208 -3.73 -9.33 -5.70
C GLY A 208 -3.51 -8.41 -4.49
N ILE A 209 -4.53 -7.60 -4.18
CA ILE A 209 -4.49 -6.52 -3.19
C ILE A 209 -4.11 -7.05 -1.79
N ARG A 210 -4.67 -8.20 -1.40
CA ARG A 210 -4.38 -8.86 -0.13
C ARG A 210 -2.89 -9.19 0.04
N LYS A 211 -2.25 -9.71 -1.02
CA LYS A 211 -0.79 -9.95 -1.01
C LYS A 211 -0.02 -8.63 -0.93
N ARG A 212 -0.39 -7.64 -1.73
CA ARG A 212 0.29 -6.34 -1.78
C ARG A 212 0.31 -5.69 -0.40
N MET A 213 -0.85 -5.55 0.25
CA MET A 213 -0.95 -4.97 1.60
C MET A 213 -0.11 -5.76 2.62
N LEU A 214 -0.14 -7.09 2.55
CA LEU A 214 0.64 -7.93 3.47
C LEU A 214 2.16 -7.76 3.25
N ASP A 215 2.60 -7.71 2.00
CA ASP A 215 4.01 -7.48 1.67
C ASP A 215 4.47 -6.07 2.10
N GLU A 216 3.61 -5.05 1.98
CA GLU A 216 3.88 -3.69 2.47
C GLU A 216 4.05 -3.67 4.01
N ILE A 217 3.20 -4.39 4.75
CA ILE A 217 3.34 -4.55 6.21
C ILE A 217 4.66 -5.27 6.56
N LEU A 218 4.99 -6.37 5.87
CA LEU A 218 6.24 -7.07 6.12
C LEU A 218 7.46 -6.19 5.84
N LYS A 219 7.38 -5.35 4.80
CA LYS A 219 8.42 -4.40 4.44
C LYS A 219 8.56 -3.29 5.49
N SER A 220 7.46 -2.74 6.00
CA SER A 220 7.49 -1.73 7.06
C SER A 220 8.18 -2.25 8.33
N TRP A 221 7.92 -3.51 8.71
CA TRP A 221 8.59 -4.16 9.84
C TRP A 221 10.08 -4.45 9.62
N ALA A 222 10.49 -4.65 8.36
CA ALA A 222 11.88 -4.91 8.00
C ALA A 222 12.69 -3.60 7.95
N ASP A 223 12.08 -2.53 7.45
CA ASP A 223 12.69 -1.21 7.29
C ASP A 223 12.70 -0.39 8.61
N ALA A 224 11.92 -0.82 9.60
CA ALA A 224 11.91 -0.23 10.95
C ALA A 224 13.30 -0.22 11.59
N LYS A 225 13.54 0.75 12.48
CA LYS A 225 14.83 0.92 13.19
C LYS A 225 14.60 0.97 14.71
N PRO A 226 14.90 -0.12 15.46
CA PRO A 226 15.36 -1.43 14.98
C PRO A 226 14.25 -2.19 14.23
N SER A 227 14.65 -3.11 13.36
CA SER A 227 13.71 -4.00 12.66
C SER A 227 13.01 -4.90 13.67
N LEU A 228 11.79 -5.32 13.36
CA LEU A 228 11.05 -6.24 14.22
C LEU A 228 11.78 -7.60 14.37
N SER A 229 11.67 -8.26 15.53
CA SER A 229 12.29 -9.57 15.68
C SER A 229 11.49 -10.63 14.92
N PRO A 230 12.13 -11.71 14.41
CA PRO A 230 11.41 -12.82 13.80
C PRO A 230 10.36 -13.45 14.74
N GLY A 231 10.61 -13.43 16.07
CA GLY A 231 9.65 -13.86 17.08
C GLY A 231 8.40 -12.98 17.10
N ASP A 232 8.57 -11.66 17.15
CA ASP A 232 7.46 -10.69 17.15
C ASP A 232 6.60 -10.81 15.89
N VAL A 233 7.24 -10.97 14.73
CA VAL A 233 6.53 -11.20 13.46
C VAL A 233 5.68 -12.45 13.54
N PHE A 234 6.23 -13.56 14.02
CA PHE A 234 5.50 -14.80 14.16
C PHE A 234 4.30 -14.67 15.12
N ASP A 235 4.46 -13.93 16.21
CA ASP A 235 3.41 -13.66 17.18
C ASP A 235 2.29 -12.79 16.62
N ARG A 236 2.61 -11.75 15.83
CA ARG A 236 1.60 -10.92 15.14
C ARG A 236 0.73 -11.74 14.18
N PHE A 237 1.32 -12.65 13.41
CA PHE A 237 0.55 -13.57 12.55
C PHE A 237 -0.37 -14.49 13.36
N LYS A 238 0.13 -15.08 14.46
CA LYS A 238 -0.71 -15.92 15.33
C LYS A 238 -1.87 -15.14 15.93
N LYS A 239 -1.60 -13.91 16.40
CA LYS A 239 -2.61 -13.03 16.98
C LYS A 239 -3.72 -12.71 15.97
N ALA A 240 -3.35 -12.24 14.78
CA ALA A 240 -4.31 -11.88 13.73
C ALA A 240 -5.18 -13.07 13.29
N LEU A 241 -4.61 -14.28 13.17
CA LEU A 241 -5.37 -15.50 12.86
C LEU A 241 -6.36 -15.84 13.98
N LYS A 242 -5.92 -15.79 15.23
CA LYS A 242 -6.77 -16.09 16.40
C LYS A 242 -7.93 -15.09 16.52
N GLU A 243 -7.69 -13.82 16.24
CA GLU A 243 -8.72 -12.78 16.25
C GLU A 243 -9.72 -12.96 15.09
N GLY A 244 -9.22 -13.29 13.90
CA GLY A 244 -10.07 -13.66 12.77
C GLY A 244 -10.95 -14.88 13.05
N GLU A 245 -10.43 -15.91 13.73
CA GLU A 245 -11.22 -17.08 14.14
C GLU A 245 -12.35 -16.72 15.11
N LYS A 246 -12.06 -15.87 16.12
CA LYS A 246 -13.07 -15.41 17.08
C LYS A 246 -14.23 -14.71 16.36
N LEU A 247 -13.93 -13.84 15.40
CA LEU A 247 -14.93 -13.16 14.60
C LEU A 247 -15.84 -14.12 13.84
N LEU A 248 -15.29 -15.21 13.27
CA LEU A 248 -16.08 -16.24 12.59
C LEU A 248 -16.96 -17.06 13.54
N THR A 249 -16.51 -17.27 14.79
CA THR A 249 -17.29 -18.01 15.78
C THR A 249 -18.47 -17.21 16.34
N VAL A 250 -18.35 -15.89 16.43
CA VAL A 250 -19.44 -15.01 16.90
C VAL A 250 -20.59 -14.96 15.87
N GLU A 251 -20.29 -14.97 14.57
CA GLU A 251 -21.33 -15.06 13.52
C GLU A 251 -22.11 -16.38 13.58
N LYS A 252 -21.49 -17.49 14.04
CA LYS A 252 -22.15 -18.80 14.19
C LYS A 252 -23.06 -18.92 15.41
N GLY A 253 -22.98 -18.00 16.37
CA GLY A 253 -23.68 -18.08 17.67
C GLY A 253 -24.64 -16.93 17.97
N LYS A 254 -24.81 -15.96 17.07
CA LYS A 254 -25.79 -14.88 17.27
C LYS A 254 -27.17 -15.37 16.83
N GLU A 255 -27.98 -15.78 17.80
CA GLU A 255 -29.43 -15.80 17.62
C GLU A 255 -29.88 -14.41 17.15
N LEU A 256 -30.60 -14.38 16.04
CA LEU A 256 -31.29 -13.20 15.51
C LEU A 256 -32.37 -12.76 16.51
N SER A 257 -32.02 -11.96 17.50
CA SER A 257 -33.00 -11.12 18.18
C SER A 257 -33.03 -9.76 17.47
N THR A 258 -34.23 -9.41 16.96
CA THR A 258 -34.60 -8.23 16.19
C THR A 258 -34.12 -8.18 14.73
N VAL A 259 -34.96 -8.75 13.86
CA VAL A 259 -35.01 -8.42 12.43
C VAL A 259 -35.71 -7.07 12.30
N GLU A 260 -34.98 -6.02 11.94
CA GLU A 260 -35.58 -4.94 11.16
C GLU A 260 -35.73 -5.43 9.71
N GLU A 261 -36.96 -5.32 9.18
CA GLU A 261 -37.31 -5.68 7.81
C GLU A 261 -36.37 -5.03 6.80
N GLY A 262 -35.78 -5.84 5.90
CA GLY A 262 -35.22 -5.32 4.65
C GLY A 262 -33.81 -5.73 4.24
N LYS A 263 -33.21 -6.81 4.76
CA LYS A 263 -31.96 -7.36 4.18
C LYS A 263 -32.09 -8.85 3.90
N GLY A 264 -32.00 -9.20 2.63
CA GLY A 264 -32.18 -10.56 2.10
C GLY A 264 -31.19 -11.57 2.72
N LEU A 265 -31.75 -12.66 3.23
CA LEU A 265 -31.04 -13.87 3.64
C LEU A 265 -30.50 -14.62 2.42
N LEU A 266 -29.26 -15.09 2.48
CA LEU A 266 -28.79 -16.18 1.62
C LEU A 266 -28.50 -17.42 2.47
N THR A 267 -29.47 -18.33 2.43
CA THR A 267 -29.42 -19.79 2.59
C THR A 267 -28.40 -20.40 3.55
N VAL A 268 -28.93 -20.91 4.66
CA VAL A 268 -28.30 -21.87 5.58
C VAL A 268 -28.31 -23.27 4.93
N GLU A 269 -27.14 -23.90 4.76
CA GLU A 269 -27.07 -25.34 4.48
C GLU A 269 -27.56 -26.13 5.70
N LYS A 270 -28.56 -26.97 5.49
CA LYS A 270 -29.25 -27.74 6.54
C LYS A 270 -28.36 -28.89 7.01
N GLY A 271 -27.63 -28.69 8.10
CA GLY A 271 -26.90 -29.72 8.84
C GLY A 271 -27.73 -30.29 9.99
N LYS A 272 -27.98 -31.61 9.93
CA LYS A 272 -28.70 -32.49 10.86
C LYS A 272 -28.71 -32.08 12.35
N GLU A 273 -29.91 -32.06 12.94
CA GLU A 273 -30.15 -31.98 14.38
C GLU A 273 -29.48 -33.14 15.15
N LEU A 274 -28.91 -32.84 16.32
CA LEU A 274 -28.66 -33.83 17.36
C LEU A 274 -29.38 -33.38 18.64
N SER A 275 -30.38 -34.17 19.01
CA SER A 275 -31.13 -34.11 20.25
C SER A 275 -30.35 -34.73 21.41
N SER A 276 -30.70 -34.24 22.61
CA SER A 276 -30.46 -34.80 23.95
C SER A 276 -29.19 -34.35 24.69
N VAL A 277 -29.47 -33.83 25.89
CA VAL A 277 -28.54 -33.49 26.97
C VAL A 277 -28.20 -34.78 27.72
N GLU A 278 -26.91 -35.07 27.89
CA GLU A 278 -26.43 -35.92 28.98
C GLU A 278 -25.48 -35.13 29.89
N LYS A 279 -25.76 -35.20 31.18
CA LYS A 279 -24.99 -34.60 32.27
C LYS A 279 -23.91 -35.61 32.69
N GLY A 280 -22.65 -35.18 32.68
CA GLY A 280 -21.55 -35.84 33.40
C GLY A 280 -20.74 -36.87 32.62
N LYS A 281 -19.60 -36.43 32.07
CA LYS A 281 -18.38 -37.24 32.01
C LYS A 281 -17.18 -36.30 31.98
N GLU A 282 -16.37 -36.33 33.03
CA GLU A 282 -15.02 -35.77 32.97
C GLU A 282 -14.27 -36.47 31.84
N LEU A 283 -13.81 -35.69 30.86
CA LEU A 283 -12.78 -36.08 29.93
C LEU A 283 -11.61 -35.13 30.12
N SER A 284 -10.79 -35.46 31.12
CA SER A 284 -9.36 -35.27 30.95
C SER A 284 -8.93 -36.23 29.82
N THR A 285 -8.41 -35.70 28.71
CA THR A 285 -7.24 -36.25 27.99
C THR A 285 -7.04 -35.58 26.64
N VAL A 286 -5.79 -35.12 26.47
CA VAL A 286 -5.08 -34.72 25.24
C VAL A 286 -5.52 -33.41 24.58
N LYS A 287 -4.81 -32.32 24.91
CA LYS A 287 -4.64 -31.20 23.97
C LYS A 287 -4.00 -31.78 22.71
N GLU A 288 -4.81 -32.06 21.70
CA GLU A 288 -4.33 -32.22 20.33
C GLU A 288 -3.55 -30.94 20.02
N GLY A 289 -2.24 -31.07 19.82
CA GLY A 289 -1.35 -29.92 19.66
C GLY A 289 -1.83 -29.06 18.50
N GLU A 290 -2.10 -27.78 18.77
CA GLU A 290 -2.51 -26.81 17.76
C GLU A 290 -1.54 -26.90 16.56
N GLU A 291 -2.07 -27.27 15.39
CA GLU A 291 -1.28 -27.40 14.18
C GLU A 291 -0.69 -26.04 13.81
N LEU A 292 0.62 -25.98 13.53
CA LEU A 292 1.24 -24.75 13.05
C LEU A 292 0.57 -24.26 11.76
N SER A 293 0.05 -23.03 11.82
CA SER A 293 -0.54 -22.37 10.67
C SER A 293 0.48 -22.20 9.55
N THR A 294 0.13 -22.65 8.34
CA THR A 294 0.98 -22.42 7.16
C THR A 294 1.10 -20.93 6.86
N VAL A 295 0.06 -20.14 7.14
CA VAL A 295 0.06 -18.69 6.94
C VAL A 295 1.15 -18.03 7.78
N SER A 296 1.25 -18.36 9.08
CA SER A 296 2.28 -17.80 9.97
C SER A 296 3.69 -18.19 9.53
N LEU A 297 3.88 -19.44 9.09
CA LEU A 297 5.17 -19.92 8.60
C LEU A 297 5.61 -19.21 7.31
N PHE A 298 4.71 -19.05 6.34
CA PHE A 298 5.00 -18.35 5.09
C PHE A 298 5.23 -16.85 5.31
N GLY A 299 4.45 -16.21 6.19
CA GLY A 299 4.64 -14.81 6.57
C GLY A 299 6.03 -14.57 7.16
N LEU A 300 6.42 -15.39 8.14
CA LEU A 300 7.75 -15.35 8.72
C LEU A 300 8.85 -15.63 7.68
N GLN A 301 8.65 -16.60 6.79
CA GLN A 301 9.62 -16.91 5.73
C GLN A 301 9.80 -15.73 4.76
N ASN A 302 8.72 -15.04 4.38
CA ASN A 302 8.80 -13.86 3.51
C ASN A 302 9.46 -12.68 4.22
N TYR A 303 9.14 -12.45 5.49
CA TYR A 303 9.83 -11.47 6.32
C TYR A 303 11.33 -11.72 6.39
N MET A 304 11.73 -12.97 6.65
CA MET A 304 13.14 -13.37 6.69
C MET A 304 13.86 -13.15 5.36
N LYS A 305 13.18 -13.26 4.22
CA LYS A 305 13.78 -12.91 2.92
C LYS A 305 14.09 -11.42 2.83
N LEU A 306 13.19 -10.56 3.31
CA LEU A 306 13.38 -9.10 3.32
C LEU A 306 14.59 -8.69 4.19
N LEU A 307 14.72 -9.25 5.40
CA LEU A 307 15.87 -8.99 6.27
C LEU A 307 17.22 -9.45 5.73
N ASN A 308 17.20 -10.39 4.79
CA ASN A 308 18.40 -11.02 4.23
C ASN A 308 18.62 -10.66 2.75
N VAL A 309 17.93 -9.66 2.22
CA VAL A 309 18.19 -9.14 0.87
C VAL A 309 19.65 -8.71 0.77
N GLY A 310 20.34 -9.19 -0.27
CA GLY A 310 21.75 -8.90 -0.52
C GLY A 310 22.75 -9.68 0.35
N LYS A 311 22.31 -10.43 1.36
CA LYS A 311 23.21 -11.21 2.23
C LYS A 311 23.55 -12.57 1.63
N GLN A 312 24.83 -12.92 1.64
CA GLN A 312 25.31 -14.26 1.28
C GLN A 312 25.10 -15.25 2.43
N GLU A 313 25.09 -16.56 2.16
CA GLU A 313 24.82 -17.59 3.19
C GLU A 313 25.83 -17.56 4.35
N ASN A 314 27.09 -17.22 4.07
CA ASN A 314 28.14 -17.03 5.06
C ASN A 314 27.98 -15.77 5.93
N GLU A 315 27.15 -14.81 5.51
CA GLU A 315 26.85 -13.57 6.25
C GLU A 315 25.63 -13.72 7.17
N LYS A 316 24.84 -14.78 6.99
CA LYS A 316 23.68 -15.08 7.85
C LYS A 316 24.16 -15.68 9.18
N SER A 317 23.45 -15.37 10.26
CA SER A 317 23.73 -16.02 11.55
C SER A 317 23.43 -17.52 11.49
N LYS A 318 24.10 -18.31 12.34
CA LYS A 318 23.85 -19.75 12.45
C LYS A 318 22.38 -20.06 12.74
N ASP A 319 21.73 -19.22 13.54
CA ASP A 319 20.32 -19.38 13.91
C ASP A 319 19.39 -19.10 12.73
N VAL A 320 19.72 -18.11 11.88
CA VAL A 320 18.98 -17.85 10.63
C VAL A 320 19.06 -19.03 9.68
N VAL A 321 20.26 -19.59 9.46
CA VAL A 321 20.45 -20.76 8.60
C VAL A 321 19.73 -22.00 9.16
N ALA A 322 19.75 -22.17 10.49
CA ALA A 322 19.04 -23.25 11.16
C ALA A 322 17.51 -23.11 11.01
N LEU A 323 16.99 -21.89 11.10
CA LEU A 323 15.58 -21.58 10.90
C LEU A 323 15.13 -21.82 9.46
N GLU A 324 15.93 -21.43 8.46
CA GLU A 324 15.64 -21.70 7.04
C GLU A 324 15.58 -23.21 6.74
N LYS A 325 16.49 -24.00 7.34
CA LYS A 325 16.45 -25.47 7.25
C LYS A 325 15.21 -26.05 7.93
N LEU A 326 14.77 -25.45 9.03
CA LEU A 326 13.58 -25.87 9.75
C LEU A 326 12.30 -25.60 8.96
N PHE A 327 12.19 -24.48 8.22
CA PHE A 327 11.03 -24.24 7.35
C PHE A 327 10.82 -25.35 6.31
N LYS A 328 11.90 -25.88 5.74
CA LYS A 328 11.83 -26.98 4.75
C LYS A 328 11.17 -28.25 5.32
N LYS A 329 11.30 -28.47 6.63
CA LYS A 329 10.67 -29.59 7.34
C LYS A 329 9.15 -29.40 7.44
N PHE A 330 8.72 -28.21 7.84
CA PHE A 330 7.30 -27.88 7.99
C PHE A 330 6.45 -27.93 6.70
N TYR A 331 7.04 -28.11 5.52
CA TYR A 331 6.27 -28.41 4.30
C TYR A 331 5.51 -29.75 4.39
N LYS A 332 5.90 -30.66 5.28
CA LYS A 332 5.17 -31.90 5.54
C LYS A 332 4.13 -31.69 6.64
N ALA A 333 2.86 -31.97 6.35
CA ALA A 333 1.74 -31.76 7.30
C ALA A 333 1.96 -32.43 8.67
N LYS A 334 2.52 -33.65 8.71
CA LYS A 334 2.81 -34.37 9.95
C LYS A 334 3.83 -33.64 10.84
N GLU A 335 4.80 -32.96 10.21
CA GLU A 335 5.87 -32.23 10.92
C GLU A 335 5.36 -30.91 11.53
N ARG A 336 4.21 -30.37 11.08
CA ARG A 336 3.56 -29.17 11.66
C ARG A 336 2.82 -29.42 12.97
N LYS A 337 2.63 -30.70 13.33
CA LYS A 337 2.06 -31.13 14.62
C LYS A 337 3.12 -31.69 15.57
N ASP A 338 4.38 -31.76 15.13
CA ASP A 338 5.47 -32.35 15.91
C ASP A 338 5.90 -31.39 17.03
N PRO A 339 5.65 -31.72 18.32
CA PRO A 339 5.99 -30.86 19.44
C PRO A 339 7.49 -30.54 19.54
N ILE A 340 8.36 -31.45 19.09
CA ILE A 340 9.82 -31.27 19.13
C ILE A 340 10.25 -30.21 18.10
N LEU A 341 9.66 -30.25 16.90
CA LEU A 341 9.95 -29.26 15.86
C LEU A 341 9.37 -27.89 16.24
N ILE A 342 8.19 -27.85 16.85
CA ILE A 342 7.55 -26.62 17.35
C ILE A 342 8.39 -25.98 18.46
N ASP A 343 8.84 -26.75 19.44
CA ASP A 343 9.74 -26.27 20.50
C ASP A 343 11.07 -25.74 19.92
N LYS A 344 11.63 -26.46 18.93
CA LYS A 344 12.84 -26.01 18.23
C LYS A 344 12.63 -24.70 17.48
N LEU A 345 11.47 -24.50 16.85
CA LEU A 345 11.11 -23.24 16.21
C LEU A 345 11.11 -22.11 17.25
N GLY A 346 10.42 -22.29 18.38
CA GLY A 346 10.38 -21.30 19.46
C GLY A 346 11.77 -20.91 19.98
N LYS A 347 12.64 -21.90 20.22
CA LYS A 347 14.02 -21.65 20.66
C LYS A 347 14.83 -20.82 19.66
N LEU A 348 14.67 -21.09 18.35
CA LEU A 348 15.36 -20.33 17.30
C LEU A 348 14.82 -18.91 17.18
N LEU A 349 13.49 -18.71 17.31
CA LEU A 349 12.89 -17.37 17.32
C LEU A 349 13.42 -16.54 18.50
N ASN A 350 13.44 -17.11 19.70
CA ASN A 350 13.97 -16.44 20.90
C ASN A 350 15.46 -16.12 20.77
N ALA A 351 16.24 -16.98 20.10
CA ALA A 351 17.66 -16.72 19.86
C ALA A 351 17.90 -15.53 18.92
N LEU A 352 16.93 -15.22 18.06
CA LEU A 352 16.96 -14.12 17.11
C LEU A 352 16.35 -12.81 17.67
N GLU A 353 15.87 -12.80 18.92
CA GLU A 353 15.48 -11.56 19.57
C GLU A 353 16.70 -10.65 19.78
N PRO A 354 16.55 -9.33 19.56
CA PRO A 354 17.62 -8.39 19.86
C PRO A 354 17.95 -8.44 21.36
N LYS A 355 19.13 -8.95 21.70
CA LYS A 355 19.64 -8.94 23.08
C LYS A 355 19.87 -7.50 23.50
N ASN A 356 18.89 -6.90 24.16
CA ASN A 356 19.02 -5.58 24.74
C ASN A 356 20.21 -5.56 25.73
N PRO A 357 21.20 -4.66 25.60
CA PRO A 357 22.34 -4.57 26.52
C PRO A 357 22.01 -3.86 27.84
N SER A 358 20.77 -3.94 28.32
CA SER A 358 20.29 -3.22 29.52
C SER A 358 20.55 -3.96 30.85
N LYS A 359 21.40 -4.99 30.85
CA LYS A 359 21.97 -5.57 32.09
C LYS A 359 23.46 -5.25 32.22
N ARG A 360 23.81 -3.95 32.29
CA ARG A 360 24.94 -3.57 33.15
C ARG A 360 24.42 -3.53 34.58
N LYS A 361 25.11 -4.27 35.44
CA LYS A 361 24.82 -4.49 36.85
C LYS A 361 24.37 -3.20 37.54
N SER A 362 23.25 -3.31 38.24
CA SER A 362 22.97 -2.53 39.43
C SER A 362 24.12 -2.72 40.44
N GLU A 363 25.03 -1.76 40.49
CA GLU A 363 25.71 -1.41 41.74
C GLU A 363 25.04 -0.14 42.25
N SER A 364 24.16 -0.32 43.23
CA SER A 364 23.50 0.75 43.95
C SER A 364 24.40 1.28 45.07
N SER A 365 24.52 2.61 45.08
CA SER A 365 24.49 3.48 46.25
C SER A 365 25.65 3.41 47.27
N SER A 366 26.39 4.51 47.42
CA SER A 366 26.00 5.46 48.47
C SER A 366 26.40 6.88 48.11
N ASP A 367 25.48 7.80 48.40
CA ASP A 367 25.74 9.20 48.66
C ASP A 367 26.96 9.37 49.57
N ASP A 368 27.84 10.32 49.25
CA ASP A 368 28.29 11.25 50.28
C ASP A 368 28.82 12.57 49.70
N ALA A 369 28.56 13.63 50.46
CA ALA A 369 29.13 14.97 50.37
C ALA A 369 28.80 15.85 49.15
N ARG A 370 27.63 16.51 49.27
CA ARG A 370 27.58 17.98 49.13
C ARG A 370 28.75 18.61 49.89
N ASP A 371 29.36 19.61 49.26
CA ASP A 371 29.76 20.91 49.84
C ASP A 371 31.14 21.37 49.36
N ARG A 372 31.16 22.36 48.46
CA ARG A 372 31.77 23.69 48.71
C ARG A 372 31.78 24.53 47.45
N GLN A 373 31.00 25.61 47.50
CA GLN A 373 31.22 26.82 46.71
C GLN A 373 32.62 27.40 46.97
N ARG A 374 33.30 27.91 45.93
CA ARG A 374 33.63 29.35 45.75
C ARG A 374 34.74 29.57 44.70
N ARG A 375 34.38 30.42 43.72
CA ARG A 375 35.07 31.64 43.23
C ARG A 375 36.52 31.60 42.71
N ARG A 376 36.63 32.11 41.46
CA ARG A 376 37.46 33.22 40.94
C ARG A 376 38.96 33.01 40.61
N VAL A 377 39.30 33.57 39.43
CA VAL A 377 40.62 33.98 38.86
C VAL A 377 41.53 32.79 38.52
N GLU A 378 42.15 32.64 37.35
CA GLU A 378 42.68 33.56 36.32
C GLU A 378 42.29 33.18 34.89
#